data_AF-A0A9E1T274-F1
#
_entry.id   AF-A0A9E1T274-F1
#
_cell.length_a   1.000
_cell.length_b   1.000
_cell.length_c   1.000
_cell.angle_alpha   90.00
_cell.angle_beta   90.00
_cell.angle_gamma   90.00
#
_symmetry.space_group_name_H-M   'P 1'
#
loop_
_entity.id
_entity.type
_entity.pdbx_description
1 polymer ?
#
loop_
_entity_poly.entity_id
_entity_poly.type
_entity_poly.pdbx_seq_one_letter_code
_entity_poly.pdbx_strand_id
1 'polypeptide(L)'
;MKYPLILCIPLALASCSTEPEKEPVTQSMESASAIQGGEEIYMLYCAQCHGATGDGNGVLKHDRPARSFIDGGYSFGNTVHAIAKTTAFGIPGTPMPPFVDMLSAEQMESVATYIRNFAPTLAEAREDEKEMVVTDSPLVARGMLPAINPTLKLHPRGIVIGNPDRFSYEYRVDDVRLLSVRQGRFVLRADWGERGGAPLELLGGVVVLVDNGDPDGLFTTKDGEALHAKLKSTNTMHDYGEISYNLVAQDGRVVAQVMETCRTTTGTRTLIEQVFDIQANESVIIHPPSNTDVSNAPLVPAGNHSFIITHAIYGGDSK
;
A
#
# COMPACT_ATOMS: atom_id res chain seq x y z
N MET A 1 0.79 -30.76 -113.08
CA MET A 1 0.86 -29.49 -112.30
C MET A 1 2.08 -29.55 -111.40
N LYS A 2 2.96 -28.54 -111.53
CA LYS A 2 3.91 -27.93 -110.57
C LYS A 2 4.89 -28.82 -109.75
N TYR A 3 6.16 -28.41 -109.87
CA TYR A 3 7.43 -28.76 -109.20
C TYR A 3 7.47 -28.47 -107.64
N PRO A 4 8.64 -28.43 -106.93
CA PRO A 4 9.26 -29.51 -106.13
C PRO A 4 9.70 -29.03 -104.70
N LEU A 5 10.55 -29.83 -104.01
CA LEU A 5 11.68 -29.40 -103.15
C LEU A 5 11.45 -28.76 -101.74
N ILE A 6 12.51 -28.88 -100.90
CA ILE A 6 12.91 -28.12 -99.68
C ILE A 6 12.57 -28.86 -98.36
N LEU A 7 13.52 -29.53 -97.68
CA LEU A 7 14.63 -29.05 -96.82
C LEU A 7 14.14 -28.38 -95.51
N CYS A 8 14.43 -28.99 -94.35
CA CYS A 8 14.93 -28.29 -93.16
C CYS A 8 15.31 -29.27 -92.04
N ILE A 9 16.55 -29.14 -91.57
CA ILE A 9 17.09 -29.70 -90.33
C ILE A 9 16.83 -28.68 -89.20
N PRO A 10 16.58 -29.14 -87.97
CA PRO A 10 17.29 -28.59 -86.81
C PRO A 10 17.83 -29.75 -85.93
N LEU A 11 19.12 -29.86 -85.54
CA LEU A 11 19.89 -29.06 -84.56
C LEU A 11 19.03 -28.73 -83.31
N ALA A 12 19.37 -29.02 -82.06
CA ALA A 12 20.67 -29.18 -81.44
C ALA A 12 20.48 -29.68 -79.99
N LEU A 13 21.55 -30.30 -79.47
CA LEU A 13 22.10 -30.18 -78.11
C LEU A 13 21.34 -30.77 -76.90
N ALA A 14 21.97 -31.82 -76.37
CA ALA A 14 21.91 -32.19 -74.97
C ALA A 14 22.39 -31.03 -74.08
N SER A 15 21.68 -30.78 -72.98
CA SER A 15 22.22 -30.06 -71.84
C SER A 15 21.85 -30.81 -70.57
N CYS A 16 22.90 -31.30 -69.90
CA CYS A 16 22.86 -31.80 -68.54
C CYS A 16 22.62 -30.60 -67.62
N SER A 17 21.66 -30.69 -66.70
CA SER A 17 21.53 -29.71 -65.63
C SER A 17 21.27 -30.46 -64.34
N THR A 18 22.34 -30.54 -63.54
CA THR A 18 22.38 -31.00 -62.16
C THR A 18 21.51 -30.09 -61.30
N GLU A 19 20.51 -30.66 -60.64
CA GLU A 19 19.72 -29.98 -59.61
C GLU A 19 20.58 -29.76 -58.36
N PRO A 20 20.56 -28.58 -57.72
CA PRO A 20 21.28 -28.36 -56.48
C PRO A 20 20.52 -29.00 -55.33
N GLU A 21 21.19 -29.93 -54.65
CA GLU A 21 20.72 -30.61 -53.44
C GLU A 21 20.58 -29.58 -52.30
N LYS A 22 19.38 -29.51 -51.73
CA LYS A 22 18.98 -28.55 -50.70
C LYS A 22 19.52 -29.02 -49.35
N GLU A 23 20.52 -28.33 -48.81
CA GLU A 23 21.03 -28.61 -47.46
C GLU A 23 19.91 -28.50 -46.41
N PRO A 24 19.83 -29.43 -45.44
CA PRO A 24 18.81 -29.37 -44.40
C PRO A 24 19.22 -28.31 -43.37
N VAL A 25 18.44 -27.22 -43.31
CA VAL A 25 18.50 -26.25 -42.21
C VAL A 25 18.01 -26.95 -40.95
N THR A 26 18.93 -27.39 -40.10
CA THR A 26 18.69 -27.70 -38.69
C THR A 26 18.17 -26.44 -38.01
N GLN A 27 16.84 -26.29 -37.94
CA GLN A 27 16.20 -25.39 -36.99
C GLN A 27 16.40 -26.00 -35.59
N SER A 28 17.43 -25.53 -34.89
CA SER A 28 17.56 -25.72 -33.46
C SER A 28 16.37 -25.06 -32.77
N MET A 29 15.46 -25.89 -32.25
CA MET A 29 14.46 -25.47 -31.27
C MET A 29 15.15 -25.14 -29.94
N GLU A 30 15.84 -24.01 -29.89
CA GLU A 30 15.95 -23.23 -28.66
C GLU A 30 14.90 -22.13 -28.77
N SER A 31 13.74 -22.36 -28.17
CA SER A 31 12.83 -21.27 -27.84
C SER A 31 13.51 -20.39 -26.79
N ALA A 32 14.36 -19.47 -27.24
CA ALA A 32 14.62 -18.26 -26.51
C ALA A 32 13.25 -17.60 -26.29
N SER A 33 12.70 -17.78 -25.09
CA SER A 33 11.64 -16.93 -24.59
C SER A 33 12.18 -15.51 -24.67
N ALA A 34 11.82 -14.77 -25.73
CA ALA A 34 12.18 -13.36 -25.84
C ALA A 34 11.72 -12.69 -24.55
N ILE A 35 12.67 -12.11 -23.80
CA ILE A 35 12.35 -11.41 -22.56
C ILE A 35 11.39 -10.30 -22.94
N GLN A 36 10.14 -10.44 -22.50
CA GLN A 36 9.11 -9.44 -22.73
C GLN A 36 9.58 -8.11 -22.12
N GLY A 37 9.46 -7.01 -22.87
CA GLY A 37 9.95 -5.71 -22.41
C GLY A 37 9.20 -5.22 -21.17
N GLY A 38 9.85 -4.43 -20.31
CA GLY A 38 9.24 -3.91 -19.09
C GLY A 38 7.94 -3.13 -19.32
N GLU A 39 7.87 -2.37 -20.41
CA GLU A 39 6.66 -1.67 -20.86
C GLU A 39 5.52 -2.63 -21.22
N GLU A 40 5.81 -3.67 -21.98
CA GLU A 40 4.81 -4.65 -22.41
C GLU A 40 4.24 -5.41 -21.21
N ILE A 41 5.10 -5.81 -20.26
CA ILE A 41 4.69 -6.42 -18.99
C ILE A 41 3.82 -5.44 -18.20
N TYR A 42 4.24 -4.18 -18.08
CA TYR A 42 3.49 -3.15 -17.36
C TYR A 42 2.08 -2.97 -17.94
N MET A 43 1.97 -2.86 -19.26
CA MET A 43 0.69 -2.67 -19.93
C MET A 43 -0.23 -3.89 -19.79
N LEU A 44 0.33 -5.10 -19.78
CA LEU A 44 -0.44 -6.33 -19.67
C LEU A 44 -0.96 -6.56 -18.23
N TYR A 45 -0.12 -6.36 -17.22
CA TYR A 45 -0.41 -6.77 -15.85
C TYR A 45 -0.68 -5.63 -14.87
N CYS A 46 -0.09 -4.44 -15.08
CA CYS A 46 -0.04 -3.39 -14.06
C CYS A 46 -0.99 -2.22 -14.38
N ALA A 47 -1.07 -1.80 -15.66
CA ALA A 47 -1.77 -0.60 -16.09
C ALA A 47 -3.29 -0.62 -15.81
N GLN A 48 -3.89 -1.80 -15.70
CA GLN A 48 -5.32 -1.95 -15.37
C GLN A 48 -5.67 -1.32 -14.02
N CYS A 49 -4.74 -1.37 -13.04
CA CYS A 49 -4.90 -0.77 -11.73
C CYS A 49 -4.12 0.56 -11.61
N HIS A 50 -2.87 0.59 -12.07
CA HIS A 50 -1.97 1.75 -11.89
C HIS A 50 -2.06 2.82 -12.98
N GLY A 51 -2.91 2.62 -14.00
CA GLY A 51 -3.02 3.53 -15.14
C GLY A 51 -1.90 3.33 -16.15
N ALA A 52 -2.16 3.61 -17.44
CA ALA A 52 -1.15 3.50 -18.49
C ALA A 52 0.04 4.46 -18.28
N THR A 53 -0.21 5.58 -17.60
CA THR A 53 0.79 6.61 -17.28
C THR A 53 1.41 6.44 -15.89
N GLY A 54 1.01 5.43 -15.12
CA GLY A 54 1.49 5.24 -13.75
C GLY A 54 0.93 6.23 -12.74
N ASP A 55 -0.16 6.94 -13.07
CA ASP A 55 -0.81 7.97 -12.24
C ASP A 55 -1.78 7.39 -11.19
N GLY A 56 -1.89 6.06 -11.10
CA GLY A 56 -2.83 5.39 -10.20
C GLY A 56 -4.28 5.38 -10.68
N ASN A 57 -4.58 5.94 -11.87
CA ASN A 57 -5.93 6.06 -12.41
C ASN A 57 -6.29 4.90 -13.37
N GLY A 58 -6.01 3.66 -12.96
CA GLY A 58 -6.43 2.49 -13.72
C GLY A 58 -7.95 2.35 -13.87
N VAL A 59 -8.34 1.53 -14.85
CA VAL A 59 -9.74 1.20 -15.15
C VAL A 59 -10.38 0.34 -14.05
N LEU A 60 -9.59 -0.48 -13.37
CA LEU A 60 -10.04 -1.26 -12.22
C LEU A 60 -10.06 -0.38 -10.98
N LYS A 61 -11.26 -0.17 -10.43
CA LYS A 61 -11.46 0.56 -9.18
C LYS A 61 -11.65 -0.43 -8.04
N HIS A 62 -10.83 -0.28 -7.01
CA HIS A 62 -10.95 -0.99 -5.75
C HIS A 62 -11.25 0.00 -4.62
N ASP A 63 -11.74 -0.50 -3.48
CA ASP A 63 -11.96 0.32 -2.27
C ASP A 63 -10.72 1.10 -1.85
N ARG A 64 -9.54 0.57 -2.16
CA ARG A 64 -8.25 1.25 -2.04
C ARG A 64 -7.68 1.43 -3.46
N PRO A 65 -7.58 2.67 -3.96
CA PRO A 65 -7.04 2.91 -5.29
C PRO A 65 -5.57 2.48 -5.36
N ALA A 66 -5.12 2.15 -6.57
CA ALA A 66 -3.71 1.92 -6.83
C ALA A 66 -2.92 3.21 -6.58
N ARG A 67 -1.66 3.05 -6.19
CA ARG A 67 -0.78 4.20 -5.94
C ARG A 67 -0.27 4.78 -7.26
N SER A 68 -0.15 6.10 -7.30
CA SER A 68 0.53 6.84 -8.37
C SER A 68 2.04 6.72 -8.19
N PHE A 69 2.74 6.19 -9.20
CA PHE A 69 4.20 6.12 -9.20
C PHE A 69 4.84 7.49 -9.45
N ILE A 70 4.15 8.36 -10.18
CA ILE A 70 4.56 9.75 -10.45
C ILE A 70 4.65 10.54 -9.14
N ASP A 71 3.68 10.32 -8.24
CA ASP A 71 3.61 11.00 -6.94
C ASP A 71 4.44 10.29 -5.86
N GLY A 72 5.36 9.41 -6.25
CA GLY A 72 6.24 8.71 -5.30
C GLY A 72 5.56 7.58 -4.53
N GLY A 73 4.43 7.05 -5.01
CA GLY A 73 3.62 6.03 -4.36
C GLY A 73 4.20 4.62 -4.34
N TYR A 74 5.41 4.45 -3.80
CA TYR A 74 6.11 3.17 -3.67
C TYR A 74 5.95 2.61 -2.25
N SER A 75 5.36 1.41 -2.10
CA SER A 75 5.01 0.90 -0.76
C SER A 75 6.21 0.48 0.09
N PHE A 76 7.26 -0.05 -0.54
CA PHE A 76 8.41 -0.66 0.13
C PHE A 76 9.76 -0.15 -0.42
N GLY A 77 9.79 1.10 -0.89
CA GLY A 77 10.96 1.72 -1.52
C GLY A 77 10.82 1.84 -3.03
N ASN A 78 11.53 2.82 -3.59
CA ASN A 78 11.45 3.21 -5.00
C ASN A 78 12.71 2.82 -5.79
N THR A 79 13.59 1.95 -5.26
CA THR A 79 14.68 1.36 -6.05
C THR A 79 14.13 0.27 -6.96
N VAL A 80 14.80 0.01 -8.08
CA VAL A 80 14.41 -1.08 -9.00
C VAL A 80 14.31 -2.42 -8.24
N HIS A 81 15.26 -2.69 -7.35
CA HIS A 81 15.23 -3.89 -6.50
C HIS A 81 13.99 -3.97 -5.60
N ALA A 82 13.66 -2.87 -4.90
CA ALA A 82 12.48 -2.81 -4.03
C ALA A 82 11.17 -2.97 -4.80
N ILE A 83 11.08 -2.36 -5.98
CA ILE A 83 9.92 -2.47 -6.87
C ILE A 83 9.80 -3.92 -7.37
N ALA A 84 10.88 -4.52 -7.87
CA ALA A 84 10.87 -5.91 -8.36
C ALA A 84 10.44 -6.90 -7.27
N LYS A 85 10.89 -6.67 -6.04
CA LYS A 85 10.49 -7.46 -4.88
C LYS A 85 9.02 -7.28 -4.51
N THR A 86 8.52 -6.04 -4.55
CA THR A 86 7.09 -5.75 -4.35
C THR A 86 6.25 -6.42 -5.43
N THR A 87 6.70 -6.42 -6.67
CA THR A 87 6.06 -7.12 -7.78
C THR A 87 6.06 -8.64 -7.55
N ALA A 88 7.18 -9.21 -7.07
CA ALA A 88 7.28 -10.64 -6.81
C ALA A 88 6.24 -11.12 -5.77
N PHE A 89 6.18 -10.44 -4.61
CA PHE A 89 5.41 -10.91 -3.46
C PHE A 89 4.05 -10.23 -3.28
N GLY A 90 3.75 -9.20 -4.06
CA GLY A 90 2.55 -8.40 -3.92
C GLY A 90 2.55 -7.59 -2.62
N ILE A 91 1.38 -7.08 -2.25
CA ILE A 91 1.21 -6.32 -1.00
C ILE A 91 0.08 -6.96 -0.19
N PRO A 92 0.40 -7.73 0.87
CA PRO A 92 -0.59 -8.38 1.72
C PRO A 92 -1.64 -7.41 2.24
N GLY A 93 -2.91 -7.83 2.23
CA GLY A 93 -4.03 -6.99 2.66
C GLY A 93 -4.43 -5.87 1.67
N THR A 94 -3.95 -5.95 0.42
CA THR A 94 -4.39 -5.08 -0.68
C THR A 94 -4.76 -5.90 -1.93
N PRO A 95 -5.39 -5.28 -2.94
CA PRO A 95 -5.64 -5.94 -4.23
C PRO A 95 -4.38 -6.25 -5.05
N MET A 96 -3.18 -5.81 -4.66
CA MET A 96 -1.93 -6.03 -5.42
C MET A 96 -1.43 -7.48 -5.22
N PRO A 97 -1.54 -8.36 -6.23
CA PRO A 97 -1.19 -9.77 -6.09
C PRO A 97 0.33 -10.01 -6.23
N PRO A 98 0.83 -11.17 -5.79
CA PRO A 98 2.18 -11.63 -6.13
C PRO A 98 2.27 -12.04 -7.60
N PHE A 99 3.39 -11.74 -8.25
CA PHE A 99 3.70 -12.16 -9.63
C PHE A 99 4.86 -13.15 -9.72
N VAL A 100 5.43 -13.59 -8.60
CA VAL A 100 6.59 -14.52 -8.57
C VAL A 100 6.34 -15.84 -9.31
N ASP A 101 5.10 -16.30 -9.36
CA ASP A 101 4.72 -17.53 -10.08
C ASP A 101 4.42 -17.29 -11.58
N MET A 102 4.35 -16.03 -12.02
CA MET A 102 3.98 -15.63 -13.39
C MET A 102 5.12 -14.99 -14.18
N LEU A 103 6.03 -14.27 -13.51
CA LEU A 103 7.12 -13.51 -14.12
C LEU A 103 8.47 -14.03 -13.63
N SER A 104 9.45 -14.14 -14.53
CA SER A 104 10.84 -14.41 -14.16
C SER A 104 11.46 -13.24 -13.39
N ALA A 105 12.56 -13.47 -12.68
CA ALA A 105 13.29 -12.41 -11.99
C ALA A 105 13.71 -11.27 -12.92
N GLU A 106 14.17 -11.59 -14.14
CA GLU A 106 14.56 -10.64 -15.16
C GLU A 106 13.38 -9.83 -15.71
N GLN A 107 12.22 -10.48 -15.89
CA GLN A 107 10.97 -9.79 -16.25
C GLN A 107 10.50 -8.84 -15.15
N MET A 108 10.61 -9.26 -13.88
CA MET A 108 10.29 -8.42 -12.72
C MET A 108 11.22 -7.21 -12.60
N GLU A 109 12.52 -7.38 -12.86
CA GLU A 109 13.47 -6.27 -12.89
C GLU A 109 13.21 -5.33 -14.08
N SER A 110 12.85 -5.88 -15.24
CA SER A 110 12.51 -5.11 -16.44
C SER A 110 11.28 -4.22 -16.21
N VAL A 111 10.19 -4.78 -15.67
CA VAL A 111 8.99 -3.99 -15.35
C VAL A 111 9.25 -3.00 -14.21
N ALA A 112 10.08 -3.37 -13.21
CA ALA A 112 10.46 -2.47 -12.13
C ALA A 112 11.25 -1.25 -12.65
N THR A 113 12.17 -1.47 -13.58
CA THR A 113 12.91 -0.41 -14.27
C THR A 113 11.97 0.51 -15.05
N TYR A 114 11.01 -0.07 -15.77
CA TYR A 114 9.99 0.71 -16.48
C TYR A 114 9.14 1.55 -15.52
N ILE A 115 8.67 0.97 -14.42
CA ILE A 115 7.90 1.67 -13.38
C ILE A 115 8.72 2.84 -12.81
N ARG A 116 10.02 2.63 -12.55
CA ARG A 116 10.91 3.66 -11.99
C ARG A 116 10.99 4.90 -12.89
N ASN A 117 10.86 4.72 -14.20
CA ASN A 117 10.92 5.79 -15.19
C ASN A 117 9.69 6.71 -15.18
N PHE A 118 8.60 6.37 -14.49
CA PHE A 118 7.47 7.30 -14.30
C PHE A 118 7.82 8.49 -13.39
N ALA A 119 8.85 8.37 -12.54
CA ALA A 119 9.26 9.42 -11.60
C ALA A 119 10.77 9.72 -11.67
N PRO A 120 11.32 10.14 -12.83
CA PRO A 120 12.76 10.21 -13.05
C PRO A 120 13.48 11.27 -12.18
N THR A 121 12.74 12.25 -11.66
CA THR A 121 13.26 13.32 -10.78
C THR A 121 13.20 12.95 -9.29
N LEU A 122 12.47 11.90 -8.92
CA LEU A 122 12.44 11.42 -7.54
C LEU A 122 13.81 10.80 -7.22
N ALA A 123 14.43 11.14 -6.11
CA ALA A 123 15.68 10.50 -5.69
C ALA A 123 15.43 9.02 -5.35
N GLU A 124 16.35 8.13 -5.70
CA GLU A 124 16.28 6.74 -5.22
C GLU A 124 16.48 6.71 -3.70
N ALA A 125 15.63 5.96 -3.02
CA ALA A 125 15.74 5.69 -1.60
C ALA A 125 17.02 4.91 -1.35
N ARG A 126 17.86 5.45 -0.48
CA ARG A 126 19.10 4.77 -0.09
C ARG A 126 18.84 3.80 1.06
N GLU A 127 19.71 2.79 1.16
CA GLU A 127 19.68 1.81 2.27
C GLU A 127 19.79 2.48 3.66
N ASP A 128 20.48 3.62 3.75
CA ASP A 128 20.62 4.46 4.95
C ASP A 128 19.45 5.44 5.16
N GLU A 129 18.53 5.57 4.19
CA GLU A 129 17.30 6.38 4.24
C GLU A 129 16.05 5.56 4.57
N LYS A 130 16.21 4.42 5.25
CA LYS A 130 15.07 3.60 5.71
C LYS A 130 14.23 4.31 6.78
N GLU A 131 14.75 5.38 7.39
CA GLU A 131 14.00 6.14 8.37
C GLU A 131 13.00 7.07 7.69
N MET A 132 11.71 6.85 7.96
CA MET A 132 10.68 7.83 7.66
C MET A 132 10.79 8.95 8.68
N VAL A 133 11.23 10.13 8.25
CA VAL A 133 11.34 11.31 9.11
C VAL A 133 10.15 12.22 8.85
N VAL A 134 9.32 12.44 9.88
CA VAL A 134 8.22 13.42 9.82
C VAL A 134 8.83 14.81 9.94
N THR A 135 8.55 15.67 8.95
CA THR A 135 9.00 17.06 8.94
C THR A 135 7.80 17.99 9.17
N ASP A 136 7.44 18.79 8.18
CA ASP A 136 6.37 19.79 8.26
C ASP A 136 5.00 19.24 7.86
N SER A 137 4.93 17.97 7.46
CA SER A 137 3.68 17.30 7.08
C SER A 137 3.61 15.90 7.68
N PRO A 138 2.40 15.44 8.07
CA PRO A 138 2.22 14.09 8.59
C PRO A 138 2.69 13.01 7.61
N LEU A 139 3.14 11.88 8.15
CA LEU A 139 3.45 10.68 7.38
C LEU A 139 2.64 9.49 7.88
N VAL A 140 2.33 8.56 6.97
CA VAL A 140 1.64 7.31 7.29
C VAL A 140 2.50 6.13 6.89
N ALA A 141 2.95 5.37 7.88
CA ALA A 141 3.54 4.05 7.68
C ALA A 141 2.45 2.98 7.77
N ARG A 142 2.46 2.02 6.85
CA ARG A 142 1.58 0.84 6.89
C ARG A 142 2.43 -0.40 6.92
N GLY A 143 2.07 -1.36 7.76
CA GLY A 143 2.81 -2.60 7.87
C GLY A 143 2.37 -3.42 9.07
N MET A 144 3.12 -4.47 9.34
CA MET A 144 2.93 -5.27 10.54
C MET A 144 3.40 -4.47 11.74
N LEU A 145 2.55 -4.27 12.75
CA LEU A 145 2.97 -3.69 14.02
C LEU A 145 3.56 -4.80 14.89
N PRO A 146 4.75 -4.58 15.49
CA PRO A 146 5.28 -5.50 16.47
C PRO A 146 4.36 -5.54 17.69
N ALA A 147 4.44 -6.61 18.49
CA ALA A 147 3.79 -6.63 19.78
C ALA A 147 4.37 -5.51 20.66
N ILE A 148 3.51 -4.66 21.24
CA ILE A 148 3.96 -3.54 22.09
C ILE A 148 4.71 -4.06 23.33
N ASN A 149 4.34 -5.25 23.81
CA ASN A 149 5.05 -5.99 24.85
C ASN A 149 4.95 -7.52 24.59
N PRO A 150 5.75 -8.36 25.27
CA PRO A 150 5.82 -9.81 24.99
C PRO A 150 4.53 -10.61 25.21
N THR A 151 3.56 -10.07 25.94
CA THR A 151 2.27 -10.73 26.23
C THR A 151 1.20 -10.42 25.19
N LEU A 152 1.41 -9.38 24.38
CA LEU A 152 0.48 -8.96 23.34
C LEU A 152 0.82 -9.60 22.00
N LYS A 153 -0.16 -9.62 21.11
CA LYS A 153 0.01 -10.11 19.74
C LYS A 153 0.60 -9.02 18.87
N LEU A 154 1.36 -9.42 17.86
CA LEU A 154 1.66 -8.55 16.72
C LEU A 154 0.39 -8.36 15.88
N HIS A 155 0.30 -7.24 15.17
CA HIS A 155 -0.82 -6.95 14.28
C HIS A 155 -0.34 -6.94 12.83
N PRO A 156 -0.71 -7.94 11.99
CA PRO A 156 -0.25 -8.02 10.60
C PRO A 156 -0.67 -6.81 9.75
N ARG A 157 -1.78 -6.15 10.14
CA ARG A 157 -2.31 -4.95 9.48
C ARG A 157 -2.37 -3.82 10.49
N GLY A 158 -1.35 -2.96 10.46
CA GLY A 158 -1.36 -1.74 11.23
C GLY A 158 -1.02 -0.51 10.42
N ILE A 159 -1.34 0.61 11.03
CA ILE A 159 -1.07 1.96 10.57
C ILE A 159 -0.32 2.68 11.68
N VAL A 160 0.75 3.37 11.33
CA VAL A 160 1.37 4.35 12.23
C VAL A 160 1.30 5.70 11.54
N ILE A 161 0.71 6.68 12.21
CA ILE A 161 0.66 8.06 11.72
C ILE A 161 1.66 8.85 12.53
N GLY A 162 2.62 9.50 11.89
CA GLY A 162 3.55 10.41 12.54
C GLY A 162 3.18 11.85 12.21
N ASN A 163 3.00 12.70 13.21
CA ASN A 163 2.64 14.10 13.03
C ASN A 163 3.84 15.03 13.27
N PRO A 164 3.83 16.26 12.73
CA PRO A 164 4.88 17.26 12.96
C PRO A 164 5.11 17.62 14.45
N ASP A 165 4.15 17.29 15.32
CA ASP A 165 4.24 17.45 16.77
C ASP A 165 5.25 16.49 17.46
N ARG A 166 5.91 15.62 16.68
CA ARG A 166 6.86 14.57 17.13
C ARG A 166 6.22 13.41 17.88
N PHE A 167 4.91 13.26 17.74
CA PHE A 167 4.19 12.08 18.20
C PHE A 167 3.81 11.20 17.03
N SER A 168 3.70 9.91 17.31
CA SER A 168 3.21 8.92 16.37
C SER A 168 2.17 8.02 17.02
N TYR A 169 1.19 7.62 16.22
CA TYR A 169 -0.07 7.03 16.68
C TYR A 169 -0.25 5.68 16.00
N GLU A 170 -0.24 4.61 16.79
CA GLU A 170 -0.31 3.23 16.30
C GLU A 170 -1.75 2.72 16.29
N TYR A 171 -2.20 2.25 15.13
CA TYR A 171 -3.56 1.76 14.92
C TYR A 171 -3.60 0.31 14.45
N ARG A 172 -4.43 -0.50 15.10
CA ARG A 172 -4.89 -1.79 14.57
C ARG A 172 -5.91 -1.52 13.47
N VAL A 173 -5.66 -2.04 12.26
CA VAL A 173 -6.55 -1.80 11.10
C VAL A 173 -7.82 -2.65 11.16
N ASP A 174 -7.78 -3.80 11.83
CA ASP A 174 -8.88 -4.76 11.86
C ASP A 174 -10.18 -4.14 12.40
N ASP A 175 -10.08 -3.20 13.32
CA ASP A 175 -11.20 -2.50 13.95
C ASP A 175 -10.92 -1.00 14.19
N VAL A 176 -9.91 -0.45 13.51
CA VAL A 176 -9.48 0.96 13.59
C VAL A 176 -9.39 1.45 15.04
N ARG A 177 -8.42 0.90 15.78
CA ARG A 177 -8.19 1.21 17.19
C ARG A 177 -6.80 1.74 17.44
N LEU A 178 -6.73 2.88 18.13
CA LEU A 178 -5.48 3.42 18.67
C LEU A 178 -4.98 2.51 19.79
N LEU A 179 -3.81 1.90 19.62
CA LEU A 179 -3.19 1.01 20.59
C LEU A 179 -2.24 1.78 21.52
N SER A 180 -1.43 2.66 20.93
CA SER A 180 -0.41 3.42 21.64
C SER A 180 -0.04 4.71 20.92
N VAL A 181 0.51 5.63 21.69
CA VAL A 181 1.15 6.84 21.19
C VAL A 181 2.62 6.80 21.58
N ARG A 182 3.49 7.12 20.63
CA ARG A 182 4.94 7.21 20.82
C ARG A 182 5.43 8.62 20.62
N GLN A 183 6.51 8.99 21.33
CA GLN A 183 7.20 10.26 21.16
C GLN A 183 8.63 10.02 20.67
N GLY A 184 9.08 10.83 19.70
CA GLY A 184 10.46 10.82 19.20
C GLY A 184 10.55 10.57 17.70
N ARG A 185 11.57 9.82 17.28
CA ARG A 185 11.75 9.38 15.89
C ARG A 185 10.58 8.49 15.46
N PHE A 186 10.24 8.50 14.18
CA PHE A 186 9.00 7.90 13.70
C PHE A 186 9.13 6.40 13.42
N VAL A 187 9.54 6.01 12.22
CA VAL A 187 9.62 4.59 11.82
C VAL A 187 10.89 4.35 11.02
N LEU A 188 11.64 3.31 11.38
CA LEU A 188 12.62 2.71 10.49
C LEU A 188 11.92 1.62 9.68
N ARG A 189 11.85 1.80 8.36
CA ARG A 189 11.32 0.82 7.43
C ARG A 189 12.38 -0.25 7.13
N ALA A 190 12.75 -0.98 8.18
CA ALA A 190 13.60 -2.17 8.08
C ALA A 190 12.83 -3.40 7.56
N ASP A 191 11.51 -3.28 7.35
CA ASP A 191 10.63 -4.30 6.76
C ASP A 191 10.98 -4.67 5.31
N TRP A 192 12.00 -4.03 4.73
CA TRP A 192 12.44 -4.15 3.35
C TRP A 192 13.31 -5.41 3.11
N GLY A 193 13.57 -6.21 4.16
CA GLY A 193 14.26 -7.50 4.12
C GLY A 193 13.53 -8.62 3.36
N GLU A 194 14.09 -9.83 3.29
CA GLU A 194 13.91 -10.87 2.24
C GLU A 194 12.51 -11.09 1.61
N ARG A 195 11.39 -10.99 2.34
CA ARG A 195 10.04 -11.25 1.76
C ARG A 195 9.05 -10.09 1.85
N GLY A 196 9.43 -8.97 2.45
CA GLY A 196 8.44 -8.01 2.97
C GLY A 196 7.60 -8.65 4.11
N GLY A 197 7.10 -7.84 5.03
CA GLY A 197 6.25 -8.33 6.13
C GLY A 197 6.97 -8.67 7.43
N ALA A 198 8.23 -8.25 7.60
CA ALA A 198 8.75 -8.07 8.97
C ALA A 198 8.01 -6.92 9.66
N PRO A 199 7.89 -6.94 11.01
CA PRO A 199 7.31 -5.82 11.75
C PRO A 199 8.02 -4.50 11.45
N LEU A 200 7.25 -3.41 11.43
CA LEU A 200 7.78 -2.06 11.42
C LEU A 200 8.66 -1.85 12.66
N GLU A 201 9.82 -1.21 12.47
CA GLU A 201 10.65 -0.79 13.58
C GLU A 201 10.21 0.61 14.01
N LEU A 202 9.53 0.68 15.15
CA LEU A 202 8.99 1.91 15.71
C LEU A 202 10.03 2.53 16.64
N LEU A 203 10.51 3.72 16.29
CA LEU A 203 11.70 4.31 16.92
C LEU A 203 11.38 5.13 18.18
N GLY A 204 10.17 5.68 18.28
CA GLY A 204 9.74 6.49 19.41
C GLY A 204 9.44 5.65 20.67
N GLY A 205 9.63 6.24 21.85
CA GLY A 205 9.25 5.62 23.12
C GLY A 205 7.73 5.68 23.30
N VAL A 206 7.11 4.62 23.83
CA VAL A 206 5.67 4.60 24.15
C VAL A 206 5.39 5.54 25.32
N VAL A 207 4.49 6.49 25.10
CA VAL A 207 4.13 7.51 26.10
C VAL A 207 2.64 7.51 26.44
N VAL A 208 1.81 6.85 25.63
CA VAL A 208 0.43 6.48 25.94
C VAL A 208 0.24 5.02 25.53
N LEU A 209 -0.42 4.25 26.39
CA LEU A 209 -0.79 2.87 26.11
C LEU A 209 -2.29 2.72 26.41
N VAL A 210 -3.09 2.59 25.36
CA VAL A 210 -4.56 2.58 25.47
C VAL A 210 -5.00 1.19 25.93
N ASP A 211 -5.67 1.11 27.09
CA ASP A 211 -6.11 -0.16 27.70
C ASP A 211 -5.04 -1.27 27.66
N ASN A 212 -3.83 -0.94 28.12
CA ASN A 212 -2.66 -1.84 28.12
C ASN A 212 -2.20 -2.33 26.73
N GLY A 213 -2.64 -1.69 25.64
CA GLY A 213 -2.23 -1.97 24.27
C GLY A 213 -3.15 -2.92 23.51
N ASP A 214 -4.28 -3.32 24.11
CA ASP A 214 -5.32 -4.14 23.47
C ASP A 214 -6.72 -3.63 23.83
N PRO A 215 -7.10 -2.44 23.34
CA PRO A 215 -8.40 -1.86 23.65
C PRO A 215 -9.56 -2.65 23.04
N ASP A 216 -10.68 -2.64 23.78
CA ASP A 216 -11.95 -3.24 23.39
C ASP A 216 -12.70 -2.40 22.33
N GLY A 217 -13.93 -2.82 21.99
CA GLY A 217 -14.80 -2.11 21.06
C GLY A 217 -15.22 -0.72 21.56
N LEU A 218 -14.89 0.33 20.80
CA LEU A 218 -15.17 1.73 21.14
C LEU A 218 -16.62 2.17 20.86
N PHE A 219 -17.35 1.49 19.97
CA PHE A 219 -18.65 1.99 19.50
C PHE A 219 -19.74 0.92 19.56
N THR A 220 -20.91 1.30 20.06
CA THR A 220 -22.14 0.49 19.99
C THR A 220 -23.32 1.31 19.49
N THR A 221 -24.39 0.65 19.04
CA THR A 221 -25.69 1.29 18.91
C THR A 221 -26.27 1.61 20.29
N LYS A 222 -27.39 2.35 20.33
CA LYS A 222 -28.13 2.62 21.57
C LYS A 222 -28.64 1.36 22.26
N ASP A 223 -28.90 0.31 21.49
CA ASP A 223 -29.42 -0.97 21.98
C ASP A 223 -28.30 -1.95 22.39
N GLY A 224 -27.04 -1.51 22.35
CA GLY A 224 -25.88 -2.29 22.79
C GLY A 224 -25.26 -3.20 21.73
N GLU A 225 -25.68 -3.09 20.47
CA GLU A 225 -25.04 -3.82 19.37
C GLU A 225 -23.65 -3.24 19.09
N ALA A 226 -22.62 -4.08 19.07
CA ALA A 226 -21.25 -3.65 18.74
C ALA A 226 -21.11 -3.24 17.28
N LEU A 227 -20.47 -2.09 17.04
CA LEU A 227 -20.21 -1.57 15.70
C LEU A 227 -18.78 -1.87 15.26
N HIS A 228 -18.64 -2.44 14.06
CA HIS A 228 -17.34 -2.73 13.47
C HIS A 228 -16.86 -1.54 12.64
N ALA A 229 -15.69 -1.00 12.98
CA ALA A 229 -15.08 0.07 12.20
C ALA A 229 -14.34 -0.49 10.98
N LYS A 230 -14.72 -0.04 9.79
CA LYS A 230 -14.07 -0.40 8.53
C LYS A 230 -13.29 0.79 7.97
N LEU A 231 -11.96 0.69 7.99
CA LEU A 231 -11.07 1.69 7.42
C LEU A 231 -11.44 2.03 5.97
N LYS A 232 -11.60 3.32 5.69
CA LYS A 232 -11.82 3.86 4.34
C LYS A 232 -10.53 4.44 3.77
N SER A 233 -9.89 5.35 4.50
CA SER A 233 -8.71 6.08 4.01
C SER A 233 -7.84 6.59 5.16
N THR A 234 -6.62 6.99 4.82
CA THR A 234 -5.82 7.91 5.65
C THR A 234 -5.44 9.11 4.81
N ASN A 235 -5.28 10.26 5.43
CA ASN A 235 -4.91 11.50 4.76
C ASN A 235 -3.77 12.20 5.53
N THR A 236 -2.89 12.89 4.81
CA THR A 236 -1.74 13.63 5.35
C THR A 236 -1.61 15.02 4.73
N MET A 237 -2.65 15.50 4.05
CA MET A 237 -2.66 16.80 3.37
C MET A 237 -2.91 17.98 4.32
N HIS A 238 -3.28 17.71 5.58
CA HIS A 238 -3.54 18.70 6.62
C HIS A 238 -2.44 18.65 7.69
N ASP A 239 -2.53 19.55 8.68
CA ASP A 239 -1.54 19.69 9.76
C ASP A 239 -1.33 18.41 10.59
N TYR A 240 -2.36 17.56 10.65
CA TYR A 240 -2.35 16.28 11.35
C TYR A 240 -2.84 15.17 10.42
N GLY A 241 -2.29 13.97 10.58
CA GLY A 241 -2.72 12.82 9.81
C GLY A 241 -4.12 12.37 10.27
N GLU A 242 -4.97 12.07 9.29
CA GLU A 242 -6.36 11.69 9.52
C GLU A 242 -6.59 10.22 9.15
N ILE A 243 -7.53 9.59 9.86
CA ILE A 243 -8.08 8.27 9.52
C ILE A 243 -9.58 8.42 9.29
N SER A 244 -10.08 7.92 8.17
CA SER A 244 -11.53 7.88 7.91
C SER A 244 -12.01 6.44 7.87
N TYR A 245 -13.16 6.16 8.49
CA TYR A 245 -13.75 4.83 8.55
C TYR A 245 -15.26 4.85 8.71
N ASN A 246 -15.92 3.74 8.35
CA ASN A 246 -17.35 3.54 8.56
C ASN A 246 -17.58 2.70 9.82
N LEU A 247 -18.53 3.08 10.65
CA LEU A 247 -19.11 2.20 11.67
C LEU A 247 -20.21 1.36 11.03
N VAL A 248 -20.07 0.04 11.10
CA VAL A 248 -20.95 -0.91 10.43
C VAL A 248 -21.57 -1.85 11.44
N ALA A 249 -22.89 -1.98 11.40
CA ALA A 249 -23.65 -2.94 12.21
C ALA A 249 -23.47 -4.38 11.69
N GLN A 250 -23.92 -5.37 12.45
CA GLN A 250 -23.76 -6.79 12.10
C GLN A 250 -24.51 -7.17 10.82
N ASP A 251 -25.61 -6.47 10.52
CA ASP A 251 -26.41 -6.61 9.30
C ASP A 251 -25.75 -5.96 8.05
N GLY A 252 -24.60 -5.31 8.22
CA GLY A 252 -23.85 -4.64 7.15
C GLY A 252 -24.25 -3.18 6.91
N ARG A 253 -25.21 -2.64 7.65
CA ARG A 253 -25.67 -1.26 7.53
C ARG A 253 -24.63 -0.28 8.08
N VAL A 254 -24.43 0.84 7.37
CA VAL A 254 -23.51 1.90 7.81
C VAL A 254 -24.24 2.83 8.78
N VAL A 255 -23.79 2.81 10.03
CA VAL A 255 -24.37 3.54 11.15
C VAL A 255 -23.82 4.96 11.24
N ALA A 256 -22.51 5.12 11.01
CA ALA A 256 -21.87 6.42 10.98
C ALA A 256 -20.61 6.39 10.10
N GLN A 257 -20.17 7.57 9.68
CA GLN A 257 -18.84 7.80 9.15
C GLN A 257 -18.04 8.59 10.18
N VAL A 258 -16.80 8.21 10.39
CA VAL A 258 -15.91 8.84 11.38
C VAL A 258 -14.65 9.28 10.68
N MET A 259 -14.27 10.53 10.92
CA MET A 259 -12.94 11.05 10.68
C MET A 259 -12.26 11.23 12.03
N GLU A 260 -11.07 10.67 12.17
CA GLU A 260 -10.32 10.67 13.41
C GLU A 260 -8.96 11.34 13.20
N THR A 261 -8.58 12.19 14.15
CA THR A 261 -7.30 12.88 14.19
C THR A 261 -6.75 12.87 15.60
N CYS A 262 -5.43 12.71 15.75
CA CYS A 262 -4.77 12.89 17.03
C CYS A 262 -3.86 14.11 17.01
N ARG A 263 -3.86 14.87 18.11
CA ARG A 263 -3.04 16.07 18.28
C ARG A 263 -2.67 16.31 19.74
N THR A 264 -1.60 17.06 19.97
CA THR A 264 -1.21 17.48 21.32
C THR A 264 -2.02 18.68 21.81
N THR A 265 -2.30 18.74 23.12
CA THR A 265 -2.86 19.95 23.74
C THR A 265 -1.82 21.07 23.89
N THR A 266 -2.28 22.31 23.83
CA THR A 266 -1.48 23.51 24.14
C THR A 266 -1.67 23.87 25.62
N GLY A 267 -0.82 23.33 26.50
CA GLY A 267 -0.94 23.54 27.94
C GLY A 267 0.36 23.28 28.71
N THR A 268 0.32 23.48 30.04
CA THR A 268 1.47 23.25 30.93
C THR A 268 1.90 21.78 30.99
N ARG A 269 0.96 20.86 30.78
CA ARG A 269 1.23 19.43 30.58
C ARG A 269 0.71 19.05 29.20
N THR A 270 1.58 18.47 28.37
CA THR A 270 1.18 17.90 27.09
C THR A 270 0.28 16.69 27.33
N LEU A 271 -0.89 16.70 26.72
CA LEU A 271 -1.84 15.59 26.63
C LEU A 271 -2.06 15.26 25.15
N ILE A 272 -2.65 14.10 24.87
CA ILE A 272 -3.04 13.73 23.51
C ILE A 272 -4.56 13.79 23.40
N GLU A 273 -5.08 14.64 22.51
CA GLU A 273 -6.47 14.64 22.10
C GLU A 273 -6.65 13.71 20.90
N GLN A 274 -7.48 12.69 21.06
CA GLN A 274 -8.03 11.89 19.99
C GLN A 274 -9.42 12.44 19.66
N VAL A 275 -9.53 13.09 18.50
CA VAL A 275 -10.70 13.82 18.03
C VAL A 275 -11.45 12.95 17.02
N PHE A 276 -12.75 12.80 17.21
CA PHE A 276 -13.65 12.07 16.35
C PHE A 276 -14.71 13.01 15.79
N ASP A 277 -14.65 13.31 14.51
CA ASP A 277 -15.71 13.99 13.78
C ASP A 277 -16.62 12.93 13.16
N ILE A 278 -17.84 12.85 13.67
CA ILE A 278 -18.78 11.76 13.44
C ILE A 278 -19.98 12.28 12.66
N GLN A 279 -20.20 11.74 11.47
CA GLN A 279 -21.45 11.88 10.72
C GLN A 279 -22.30 10.63 10.96
N ALA A 280 -23.24 10.73 11.90
CA ALA A 280 -24.06 9.63 12.35
C ALA A 280 -25.42 9.58 11.63
N ASN A 281 -25.76 8.45 11.02
CA ASN A 281 -27.08 8.21 10.44
C ASN A 281 -28.12 7.90 11.53
N GLU A 282 -27.66 7.34 12.65
CA GLU A 282 -28.44 7.00 13.85
C GLU A 282 -27.56 7.14 15.09
N SER A 283 -28.16 7.07 16.29
CA SER A 283 -27.41 7.27 17.53
C SER A 283 -26.32 6.22 17.76
N VAL A 284 -25.13 6.69 18.15
CA VAL A 284 -23.97 5.86 18.50
C VAL A 284 -23.60 6.13 19.97
N ILE A 285 -23.21 5.10 20.70
CA ILE A 285 -22.60 5.23 22.02
C ILE A 285 -21.10 4.98 21.86
N ILE A 286 -20.29 5.89 22.40
CA ILE A 286 -18.85 5.75 22.51
C ILE A 286 -18.51 5.15 23.89
N HIS A 287 -17.57 4.24 23.95
CA HIS A 287 -17.05 3.61 25.18
C HIS A 287 -15.59 3.99 25.37
N PRO A 288 -15.30 5.17 25.98
CA PRO A 288 -13.93 5.65 26.12
C PRO A 288 -13.05 4.66 26.91
N PRO A 289 -11.77 4.52 26.54
CA PRO A 289 -10.80 3.71 27.27
C PRO A 289 -10.67 4.09 28.75
N SER A 290 -10.17 3.18 29.56
CA SER A 290 -9.94 3.43 30.98
C SER A 290 -8.93 4.56 31.19
N ASN A 291 -9.15 5.38 32.23
CA ASN A 291 -8.27 6.51 32.59
C ASN A 291 -8.14 7.60 31.51
N THR A 292 -9.21 7.85 30.75
CA THR A 292 -9.30 8.95 29.79
C THR A 292 -10.32 10.00 30.24
N ASP A 293 -10.09 11.25 29.84
CA ASP A 293 -11.07 12.33 29.98
C ASP A 293 -11.84 12.51 28.66
N VAL A 294 -13.11 12.93 28.73
CA VAL A 294 -13.95 13.14 27.53
C VAL A 294 -14.60 14.51 27.48
N SER A 295 -14.77 15.05 26.27
CA SER A 295 -15.37 16.38 26.09
C SER A 295 -16.89 16.43 26.28
N ASN A 296 -17.59 15.34 25.98
CA ASN A 296 -19.05 15.29 25.91
C ASN A 296 -19.60 13.99 26.51
N ALA A 297 -20.93 13.94 26.68
CA ALA A 297 -21.61 12.69 27.03
C ALA A 297 -21.38 11.62 25.94
N PRO A 298 -21.22 10.32 26.30
CA PRO A 298 -20.84 9.31 25.32
C PRO A 298 -21.91 8.95 24.28
N LEU A 299 -23.17 9.37 24.50
CA LEU A 299 -24.25 9.22 23.52
C LEU A 299 -24.16 10.33 22.46
N VAL A 300 -23.87 9.93 21.23
CA VAL A 300 -23.84 10.78 20.03
C VAL A 300 -25.16 10.60 19.26
N PRO A 301 -26.03 11.62 19.17
CA PRO A 301 -27.25 11.55 18.36
C PRO A 301 -26.95 11.45 16.86
N ALA A 302 -27.99 11.20 16.05
CA ALA A 302 -27.87 11.33 14.60
C ALA A 302 -27.46 12.77 14.21
N GLY A 303 -26.78 12.93 13.07
CA GLY A 303 -26.23 14.19 12.60
C GLY A 303 -24.71 14.28 12.73
N ASN A 304 -24.18 15.49 12.61
CA ASN A 304 -22.74 15.76 12.68
C ASN A 304 -22.34 16.20 14.08
N HIS A 305 -21.39 15.50 14.69
CA HIS A 305 -20.92 15.75 16.05
C HIS A 305 -19.40 15.62 16.11
N SER A 306 -18.79 16.27 17.11
CA SER A 306 -17.38 16.09 17.43
C SER A 306 -17.25 15.57 18.86
N PHE A 307 -16.43 14.54 19.06
CA PHE A 307 -16.16 13.93 20.34
C PHE A 307 -14.66 13.86 20.56
N ILE A 308 -14.19 14.14 21.78
CA ILE A 308 -12.75 14.15 22.09
C ILE A 308 -12.52 13.21 23.27
N ILE A 309 -11.55 12.31 23.10
CA ILE A 309 -10.96 11.51 24.17
C ILE A 309 -9.56 12.07 24.43
N THR A 310 -9.30 12.47 25.67
CA THR A 310 -8.01 13.03 26.09
C THR A 310 -7.23 11.99 26.88
N HIS A 311 -6.03 11.67 26.41
CA HIS A 311 -5.12 10.71 27.00
C HIS A 311 -4.00 11.42 27.76
N ALA A 312 -3.74 10.97 28.98
CA ALA A 312 -2.61 11.43 29.75
C ALA A 312 -1.32 10.77 29.26
N ILE A 313 -0.28 11.58 29.05
CA ILE A 313 1.05 11.11 28.71
C ILE A 313 1.75 10.65 30.00
N TYR A 314 2.30 9.43 29.99
CA TYR A 314 3.23 8.97 31.02
C TYR A 314 4.52 9.78 30.91
N GLY A 315 4.97 10.39 32.00
CA GLY A 315 6.28 11.03 32.02
C GLY A 315 7.32 9.98 31.65
N GLY A 316 8.05 10.20 30.56
CA GLY A 316 9.11 9.29 30.14
C GLY A 316 10.15 9.22 31.25
N ASP A 317 10.17 8.10 31.98
CA ASP A 317 11.36 7.74 32.73
C ASP A 317 12.44 7.44 31.69
N SER A 318 13.35 8.39 31.54
CA SER A 318 14.60 8.21 30.81
C SER A 318 15.30 6.95 31.31
N LYS A 319 15.38 5.95 30.45
CA LYS A 319 16.41 4.91 30.49
C LYS A 319 16.95 4.69 29.09
#